data_AF-A0A6P0U3B5-F1
#
_entry.id   AF-A0A6P0U3B5-F1
#
_cell.length_a   1.000
_cell.length_b   1.000
_cell.length_c   1.000
_cell.angle_alpha   90.00
_cell.angle_beta   90.00
_cell.angle_gamma   90.00
#
_symmetry.space_group_name_H-M   'P 1'
#
loop_
_entity.id
_entity.type
_entity.pdbx_description
1 polymer ?
#
loop_
_entity_poly.entity_id
_entity_poly.type
_entity_poly.pdbx_seq_one_letter_code
_entity_poly.pdbx_strand_id
1 'polypeptide(L)'
;MVNLSSLKSLILPTLENSLPKTFQELTLRDLSLHDFQVDSNQSGEVAALRLETEPRLPGIILTEEGHISGMISRQRFLEYLSRPFGRELFLKRSLKTLYEFAHTDFLLMPGNTTVVEASSTALQRPTNQAYEPIVVEMEPNVYRILDVHHLLIAQCHIHQLASNLLHELYQELEKAHQELELQASLDALTQVANRRTFDEYLAQQWLQMSKQQSPISIIMADIDCFKGYNDTYGHQAGDNCIKQVALAINQAVQMSLKTNKENLVARYGGEEFSIVLPKINAVDAVS
;
A
#
# COMPACT_ATOMS: atom_id res chain seq x y z
N MET A 1 -16.42 -7.98 -8.16
CA MET A 1 -15.29 -8.88 -8.49
C MET A 1 -14.74 -8.47 -9.83
N VAL A 2 -13.68 -7.66 -9.83
CA VAL A 2 -13.04 -7.23 -11.08
C VAL A 2 -12.23 -8.41 -11.60
N ASN A 3 -12.57 -8.85 -12.81
CA ASN A 3 -12.01 -10.03 -13.44
C ASN A 3 -10.55 -9.77 -13.84
N LEU A 4 -9.60 -10.33 -13.08
CA LEU A 4 -8.15 -10.18 -13.30
C LEU A 4 -7.67 -10.73 -14.66
N SER A 5 -8.49 -11.51 -15.37
CA SER A 5 -8.12 -12.02 -16.70
C SER A 5 -8.19 -10.96 -17.79
N SER A 6 -8.97 -9.89 -17.61
CA SER A 6 -9.18 -8.86 -18.64
C SER A 6 -8.11 -7.76 -18.61
N LEU A 7 -7.26 -7.70 -17.56
CA LEU A 7 -6.14 -6.76 -17.43
C LEU A 7 -4.81 -7.32 -17.97
N LYS A 8 -4.75 -8.62 -18.28
CA LYS A 8 -3.56 -9.28 -18.85
C LYS A 8 -3.25 -8.87 -20.30
N SER A 9 -4.19 -8.24 -21.02
CA SER A 9 -4.01 -7.98 -22.46
C SER A 9 -3.37 -6.63 -22.80
N LEU A 10 -3.17 -5.73 -21.83
CA LEU A 10 -2.53 -4.42 -22.07
C LEU A 10 -1.03 -4.40 -21.76
N ILE A 11 -0.49 -5.46 -21.16
CA ILE A 11 0.93 -5.59 -20.84
C ILE A 11 1.42 -6.81 -21.62
N LEU A 12 2.42 -6.63 -22.49
CA LEU A 12 2.95 -7.66 -23.37
C LEU A 12 3.34 -8.97 -22.62
N PRO A 13 3.38 -10.12 -23.31
CA PRO A 13 3.64 -11.46 -22.74
C PRO A 13 5.05 -11.71 -22.17
N THR A 14 5.92 -10.70 -22.15
CA THR A 14 7.34 -10.84 -21.81
C THR A 14 7.63 -10.89 -20.31
N LEU A 15 6.64 -10.65 -19.45
CA LEU A 15 6.83 -10.60 -17.99
C LEU A 15 6.46 -11.90 -17.25
N GLU A 16 5.99 -12.95 -17.94
CA GLU A 16 5.59 -14.20 -17.26
C GLU A 16 6.76 -15.18 -16.98
N ASN A 17 7.98 -14.97 -17.51
CA ASN A 17 9.06 -15.99 -17.42
C ASN A 17 10.45 -15.52 -16.95
N SER A 18 10.60 -14.28 -16.50
CA SER A 18 11.79 -13.87 -15.75
C SER A 18 11.33 -13.35 -14.41
N LEU A 19 11.98 -13.79 -13.33
CA LEU A 19 11.89 -13.20 -11.98
C LEU A 19 11.55 -11.72 -12.11
N PRO A 20 10.45 -11.24 -11.49
CA PRO A 20 9.99 -9.89 -11.75
C PRO A 20 11.15 -8.98 -11.36
N LYS A 21 11.69 -8.25 -12.34
CA LYS A 21 12.38 -6.99 -12.06
C LYS A 21 11.55 -6.34 -10.96
N THR A 22 12.15 -6.12 -9.80
CA THR A 22 11.48 -5.49 -8.67
C THR A 22 10.74 -4.27 -9.22
N PHE A 23 9.52 -3.91 -8.77
CA PHE A 23 8.76 -2.80 -9.38
C PHE A 23 9.55 -1.48 -9.51
N GLN A 24 10.62 -1.33 -8.71
CA GLN A 24 11.61 -0.26 -8.73
C GLN A 24 12.56 -0.25 -9.96
N GLU A 25 12.63 -1.33 -10.74
CA GLU A 25 13.52 -1.53 -11.88
C GLU A 25 12.82 -1.44 -13.24
N LEU A 26 11.51 -1.17 -13.26
CA LEU A 26 10.79 -0.89 -14.51
C LEU A 26 11.31 0.43 -15.10
N THR A 27 11.91 0.34 -16.27
CA THR A 27 12.53 1.47 -16.97
C THR A 27 11.73 1.89 -18.20
N LEU A 28 12.07 3.04 -18.78
CA LEU A 28 11.42 3.52 -20.01
C LEU A 28 11.60 2.55 -21.19
N ARG A 29 12.70 1.78 -21.26
CA ARG A 29 12.90 0.76 -22.32
C ARG A 29 11.88 -0.39 -22.25
N ASP A 30 11.31 -0.62 -21.07
CA ASP A 30 10.34 -1.70 -20.84
C ASP A 30 8.91 -1.28 -21.25
N LEU A 31 8.68 0.00 -21.59
CA LEU A 31 7.38 0.53 -22.00
C LEU A 31 7.16 0.43 -23.52
N SER A 32 5.91 0.65 -23.93
CA SER A 32 5.55 0.76 -25.36
C SER A 32 6.07 2.07 -25.95
N LEU A 33 7.17 1.96 -26.68
CA LEU A 33 7.86 3.05 -27.34
C LEU A 33 7.55 3.06 -28.85
N HIS A 34 7.40 4.25 -29.42
CA HIS A 34 7.13 4.43 -30.84
C HIS A 34 8.40 4.86 -31.59
N ASP A 35 8.65 4.25 -32.74
CA ASP A 35 9.74 4.63 -33.65
C ASP A 35 9.19 5.49 -34.78
N PHE A 36 9.28 6.81 -34.61
CA PHE A 36 8.98 7.72 -35.71
C PHE A 36 9.91 8.94 -35.70
N GLN A 37 10.89 8.88 -36.61
CA GLN A 37 11.92 9.90 -36.81
C GLN A 37 11.86 10.39 -38.25
N VAL A 38 11.97 11.70 -38.44
CA VAL A 38 11.93 12.36 -39.74
C VAL A 38 13.04 13.42 -39.78
N ASP A 39 13.75 13.49 -40.89
CA ASP A 39 14.75 14.55 -41.09
C ASP A 39 14.06 15.93 -41.11
N SER A 40 14.60 16.89 -40.37
CA SER A 40 14.00 18.23 -40.19
C SER A 40 13.85 18.98 -41.52
N ASN A 41 14.65 18.65 -42.54
CA ASN A 41 14.59 19.27 -43.87
C ASN A 41 13.52 18.64 -44.77
N GLN A 42 12.93 17.50 -44.39
CA GLN A 42 11.84 16.89 -45.15
C GLN A 42 10.55 17.70 -45.04
N SER A 43 9.71 17.55 -46.07
CA SER A 43 8.40 18.17 -46.15
C SER A 43 7.46 17.66 -45.06
N GLY A 44 6.64 18.56 -44.51
CA GLY A 44 5.57 18.21 -43.57
C GLY A 44 4.54 17.20 -44.09
N GLU A 45 4.48 16.95 -45.40
CA GLU A 45 3.65 15.89 -46.00
C GLU A 45 4.05 14.49 -45.53
N VAL A 46 5.35 14.23 -45.34
CA VAL A 46 5.86 12.93 -44.86
C VAL A 46 5.34 12.66 -43.44
N ALA A 47 5.42 13.68 -42.58
CA ALA A 47 4.90 13.65 -41.23
C ALA A 47 3.38 13.45 -41.18
N ALA A 48 2.65 14.21 -42.00
CA ALA A 48 1.19 14.13 -42.07
C ALA A 48 0.73 12.73 -42.50
N LEU A 49 1.34 12.16 -43.56
CA LEU A 49 1.00 10.83 -44.05
C LEU A 49 1.22 9.75 -42.98
N ARG A 50 2.33 9.82 -42.23
CA ARG A 50 2.60 8.85 -41.16
C ARG A 50 1.61 8.99 -40.01
N LEU A 51 1.31 10.21 -39.59
CA LEU A 51 0.34 10.46 -38.52
C LEU A 51 -1.09 10.08 -38.92
N GLU A 52 -1.44 10.15 -40.20
CA GLU A 52 -2.73 9.66 -40.73
C GLU A 52 -2.78 8.14 -40.78
N THR A 53 -1.70 7.48 -41.20
CA THR A 53 -1.62 6.01 -41.32
C THR A 53 -1.48 5.31 -39.97
N GLU A 54 -0.89 5.97 -38.97
CA GLU A 54 -0.69 5.42 -37.63
C GLU A 54 -1.30 6.32 -36.55
N PRO A 55 -2.59 6.13 -36.20
CA PRO A 55 -3.30 6.97 -35.23
C PRO A 55 -2.72 6.95 -33.81
N ARG A 56 -1.97 5.89 -33.46
CA ARG A 56 -1.35 5.70 -32.13
C ARG A 56 -0.01 6.45 -31.97
N LEU A 57 0.51 7.06 -33.03
CA LEU A 57 1.77 7.81 -32.91
C LEU A 57 1.57 9.06 -32.04
N PRO A 58 2.34 9.21 -30.94
CA PRO A 58 2.19 10.34 -30.03
C PRO A 58 2.76 11.65 -30.61
N GLY A 59 3.67 11.56 -31.57
CA GLY A 59 4.36 12.71 -32.15
C GLY A 59 5.40 12.31 -33.18
N ILE A 60 6.29 13.24 -33.49
CA ILE A 60 7.34 13.15 -34.51
C ILE A 60 8.66 13.56 -33.86
N ILE A 61 9.69 12.74 -33.95
CA ILE A 61 11.06 13.16 -33.63
C ILE A 61 11.67 13.78 -34.88
N LEU A 62 12.24 14.96 -34.72
CA LEU A 62 12.98 15.65 -35.76
C LEU A 62 14.47 15.36 -35.57
N THR A 63 15.12 14.94 -36.65
CA THR A 63 16.56 14.68 -36.68
C THR A 63 17.25 15.57 -37.70
N GLU A 64 18.48 16.01 -37.44
CA GLU A 64 19.35 16.71 -38.38
C GLU A 64 20.72 16.04 -38.31
N GLU A 65 21.24 15.56 -39.46
CA GLU A 65 22.50 14.80 -39.53
C GLU A 65 22.58 13.60 -38.54
N GLY A 66 21.45 12.93 -38.31
CA GLY A 66 21.37 11.78 -37.41
C GLY A 66 21.28 12.11 -35.91
N HIS A 67 21.32 13.38 -35.54
CA HIS A 67 21.15 13.84 -34.16
C HIS A 67 19.74 14.40 -33.94
N ILE A 68 19.24 14.32 -32.72
CA ILE A 68 17.94 14.91 -32.37
C ILE A 68 18.00 16.44 -32.42
N SER A 69 17.10 17.05 -33.19
CA SER A 69 16.94 18.50 -33.27
C SER A 69 15.66 19.00 -32.60
N GLY A 70 14.66 18.12 -32.44
CA GLY A 70 13.40 18.48 -31.78
C GLY A 70 12.37 17.37 -31.73
N MET A 71 11.21 17.66 -31.12
CA MET A 71 10.03 16.81 -31.15
C MET A 71 8.77 17.66 -31.29
N ILE A 72 7.85 17.23 -32.16
CA ILE A 72 6.52 17.83 -32.31
C ILE A 72 5.48 16.78 -31.94
N SER A 73 4.66 17.04 -30.93
CA SER A 73 3.56 16.13 -30.60
C SER A 73 2.49 16.12 -31.67
N ARG A 74 1.77 14.99 -31.76
CA ARG A 74 0.63 14.84 -32.66
C ARG A 74 -0.38 15.97 -32.45
N GLN A 75 -0.67 16.28 -31.20
CA GLN A 75 -1.60 17.33 -30.84
C GLN A 75 -1.18 18.69 -31.44
N ARG A 76 0.06 19.12 -31.20
CA ARG A 76 0.53 20.41 -31.74
C ARG A 76 0.59 20.39 -33.26
N PHE A 77 1.08 19.31 -33.86
CA PHE A 77 1.13 19.19 -35.32
C PHE A 77 -0.26 19.40 -35.94
N LEU A 78 -1.28 18.72 -35.42
CA LEU A 78 -2.66 18.86 -35.90
C LEU A 78 -3.25 20.24 -35.57
N GLU A 79 -2.94 20.81 -34.40
CA GLU A 79 -3.38 22.16 -34.01
C GLU A 79 -2.90 23.19 -35.02
N TYR A 80 -1.60 23.20 -35.37
CA TYR A 80 -1.03 24.15 -36.33
C TYR A 80 -1.59 23.94 -37.74
N LEU A 81 -1.81 22.69 -38.17
CA LEU A 81 -2.43 22.42 -39.47
C LEU A 81 -3.90 22.83 -39.54
N SER A 82 -4.59 22.90 -38.40
CA SER A 82 -5.99 23.32 -38.31
C SER A 82 -6.17 24.84 -38.30
N ARG A 83 -5.09 25.62 -38.18
CA ARG A 83 -5.12 27.09 -38.27
C ARG A 83 -5.37 27.55 -39.71
N PRO A 84 -5.92 28.77 -39.92
CA PRO A 84 -6.08 29.33 -41.27
C PRO A 84 -4.77 29.26 -42.07
N PHE A 85 -4.82 28.73 -43.28
CA PHE A 85 -3.67 28.50 -44.18
C PHE A 85 -2.59 27.55 -43.65
N GLY A 86 -2.79 26.87 -42.50
CA GLY A 86 -1.78 26.02 -41.86
C GLY A 86 -1.27 24.90 -42.76
N ARG A 87 -2.18 24.22 -43.48
CA ARG A 87 -1.80 23.17 -44.45
C ARG A 87 -0.89 23.70 -45.56
N GLU A 88 -1.20 24.86 -46.13
CA GLU A 88 -0.42 25.48 -47.20
C GLU A 88 0.93 26.01 -46.70
N LEU A 89 0.94 26.55 -45.48
CA LEU A 89 2.13 27.11 -44.84
C LEU A 89 3.13 26.02 -44.41
N PHE A 90 2.67 24.86 -43.95
CA PHE A 90 3.54 23.89 -43.27
C PHE A 90 3.70 22.54 -43.98
N LEU A 91 2.72 22.06 -44.76
CA LEU A 91 2.87 20.73 -45.40
C LEU A 91 3.93 20.74 -46.49
N LYS A 92 3.92 21.73 -47.37
CA LYS A 92 4.88 21.82 -48.50
C LYS A 92 6.26 22.35 -48.09
N ARG A 93 6.42 22.79 -46.84
CA ARG A 93 7.68 23.33 -46.31
C ARG A 93 8.38 22.29 -45.45
N SER A 94 9.64 22.57 -45.13
CA SER A 94 10.42 21.77 -44.19
C SER A 94 9.78 21.79 -42.80
N LEU A 95 9.83 20.64 -42.12
CA LEU A 95 9.36 20.49 -40.73
C LEU A 95 10.10 21.41 -39.75
N LYS A 96 11.33 21.81 -40.07
CA LYS A 96 12.09 22.82 -39.32
C LYS A 96 11.33 24.13 -39.19
N THR A 97 10.65 24.58 -40.26
CA THR A 97 9.81 25.78 -40.21
C THR A 97 8.67 25.61 -39.21
N LEU A 98 7.99 24.46 -39.20
CA LEU A 98 6.90 24.23 -38.24
C LEU A 98 7.44 24.22 -36.79
N TYR A 99 8.58 23.58 -36.55
CA TYR A 99 9.21 23.50 -35.24
C TYR A 99 9.66 24.86 -34.70
N GLU A 100 10.30 25.67 -35.55
CA GLU A 100 10.70 27.05 -35.24
C GLU A 100 9.49 27.92 -34.87
N PHE A 101 8.32 27.69 -35.48
CA PHE A 101 7.08 28.38 -35.09
C PHE A 101 6.46 27.81 -33.80
N ALA A 102 6.67 26.53 -33.52
CA ALA A 102 6.10 25.83 -32.37
C ALA A 102 6.81 26.12 -31.03
N HIS A 103 8.09 26.52 -31.05
CA HIS A 103 8.92 26.78 -29.86
C HIS A 103 8.73 25.71 -28.76
N THR A 104 8.75 24.44 -29.17
CA THR A 104 8.48 23.30 -28.30
C THR A 104 9.75 22.82 -27.62
N ASP A 105 9.88 23.11 -26.33
CA ASP A 105 10.82 22.36 -25.49
C ASP A 105 10.32 20.91 -25.36
N PHE A 106 11.23 19.95 -25.54
CA PHE A 106 10.95 18.53 -25.38
C PHE A 106 11.79 17.96 -24.24
N LEU A 107 11.29 16.89 -23.63
CA LEU A 107 12.00 16.17 -22.58
C LEU A 107 12.72 14.98 -23.23
N LEU A 108 14.05 14.95 -23.10
CA LEU A 108 14.89 13.81 -23.49
C LEU A 108 15.30 13.05 -22.23
N MET A 109 15.06 11.74 -22.21
CA MET A 109 15.45 10.87 -21.10
C MET A 109 16.18 9.63 -21.61
N PRO A 110 17.20 9.16 -20.89
CA PRO A 110 17.78 7.85 -21.13
C PRO A 110 16.76 6.73 -20.97
N GLY A 111 16.85 5.68 -21.79
CA GLY A 111 15.95 4.52 -21.68
C GLY A 111 16.01 3.82 -20.33
N ASN A 112 17.18 3.81 -19.68
CA ASN A 112 17.37 3.19 -18.37
C ASN A 112 16.77 3.99 -17.20
N THR A 113 16.18 5.17 -17.44
CA THR A 113 15.45 5.90 -16.41
C THR A 113 14.23 5.09 -15.94
N THR A 114 13.98 5.10 -14.64
CA THR A 114 12.83 4.38 -14.06
C THR A 114 11.51 5.06 -14.41
N VAL A 115 10.42 4.28 -14.45
CA VAL A 115 9.06 4.81 -14.67
C VAL A 115 8.70 5.87 -13.62
N VAL A 116 9.08 5.64 -12.36
CA VAL A 116 8.81 6.56 -11.25
C VAL A 116 9.53 7.89 -11.45
N GLU A 117 10.83 7.85 -11.74
CA GLU A 117 11.64 9.05 -11.97
C GLU A 117 11.17 9.83 -13.20
N ALA A 118 10.90 9.13 -14.30
CA ALA A 118 10.38 9.74 -15.52
C ALA A 118 9.01 10.38 -15.30
N SER A 119 8.10 9.73 -14.57
CA SER A 119 6.78 10.27 -14.27
C SER A 119 6.87 11.55 -13.42
N SER A 120 7.74 11.56 -12.41
CA SER A 120 8.00 12.74 -11.57
C SER A 120 8.54 13.90 -12.41
N THR A 121 9.55 13.62 -13.23
CA THR A 121 10.19 14.62 -14.10
C THR A 121 9.19 15.20 -15.12
N ALA A 122 8.35 14.35 -15.71
CA ALA A 122 7.32 14.77 -16.65
C ALA A 122 6.27 15.68 -15.98
N LEU A 123 5.82 15.33 -14.78
CA LEU A 123 4.79 16.08 -14.05
C LEU A 123 5.30 17.38 -13.42
N GLN A 124 6.61 17.53 -13.20
CA GLN A 124 7.23 18.78 -12.74
C GLN A 124 7.33 19.86 -13.82
N ARG A 125 7.06 19.51 -15.08
CA ARG A 125 7.02 20.47 -16.19
C ARG A 125 5.83 21.42 -16.06
N PRO A 126 5.88 22.61 -16.69
CA PRO A 126 4.72 23.49 -16.79
C PRO A 126 3.50 22.78 -17.38
N THR A 127 2.29 23.18 -16.99
CA THR A 127 1.04 22.45 -17.32
C THR A 127 0.78 22.32 -18.82
N ASN A 128 1.28 23.26 -19.64
CA ASN A 128 1.19 23.23 -21.10
C ASN A 128 2.16 22.23 -21.77
N GLN A 129 3.00 21.57 -20.97
CA GLN A 129 4.04 20.65 -21.38
C GLN A 129 3.96 19.32 -20.63
N ALA A 130 3.41 19.27 -19.42
CA ALA A 130 3.38 18.07 -18.57
C ALA A 130 2.81 16.80 -19.25
N TYR A 131 1.89 16.96 -20.20
CA TYR A 131 1.26 15.86 -20.95
C TYR A 131 1.82 15.68 -22.37
N GLU A 132 2.83 16.47 -22.76
CA GLU A 132 3.51 16.30 -24.04
C GLU A 132 4.42 15.05 -23.99
N PRO A 133 4.48 14.26 -25.08
CA PRO A 133 5.31 13.06 -25.17
C PRO A 133 6.77 13.27 -24.76
N ILE A 134 7.41 12.19 -24.35
CA ILE A 134 8.82 12.17 -23.93
C ILE A 134 9.65 11.49 -25.01
N VAL A 135 10.80 12.05 -25.31
CA VAL A 135 11.78 11.36 -26.17
C VAL A 135 12.68 10.51 -25.30
N VAL A 136 12.82 9.25 -25.68
CA VAL A 136 13.63 8.25 -24.99
C VAL A 136 14.82 7.89 -25.86
N GLU A 137 16.03 8.09 -25.34
CA GLU A 137 17.27 7.64 -25.98
C GLU A 137 17.54 6.19 -25.58
N MET A 138 17.44 5.27 -26.54
CA MET A 138 17.63 3.84 -26.31
C MET A 138 19.11 3.46 -26.33
N GLU A 139 19.83 4.04 -27.28
CA GLU A 139 21.26 3.90 -27.57
C GLU A 139 21.72 5.24 -28.16
N PRO A 140 23.03 5.53 -28.25
CA PRO A 140 23.51 6.78 -28.81
C PRO A 140 22.91 7.02 -30.21
N ASN A 141 22.23 8.16 -30.37
CA ASN A 141 21.53 8.55 -31.60
C ASN A 141 20.35 7.64 -32.04
N VAL A 142 19.83 6.79 -31.14
CA VAL A 142 18.63 5.98 -31.38
C VAL A 142 17.50 6.44 -30.47
N TYR A 143 16.58 7.23 -31.04
CA TYR A 143 15.50 7.86 -30.30
C TYR A 143 14.16 7.17 -30.50
N ARG A 144 13.31 7.21 -29.48
CA ARG A 144 11.94 6.72 -29.50
C ARG A 144 11.02 7.71 -28.79
N ILE A 145 9.72 7.67 -29.09
CA ILE A 145 8.72 8.51 -28.42
C ILE A 145 7.92 7.67 -27.45
N LEU A 146 7.78 8.16 -26.23
CA LEU A 146 6.89 7.63 -25.22
C LEU A 146 5.69 8.56 -25.03
N ASP A 147 4.48 8.03 -25.15
CA ASP A 147 3.28 8.72 -24.75
C ASP A 147 3.24 8.84 -23.21
N VAL A 148 3.02 10.06 -22.70
CA VAL A 148 2.91 10.31 -21.25
C VAL A 148 1.74 9.52 -20.65
N HIS A 149 0.67 9.25 -21.39
CA HIS A 149 -0.42 8.40 -20.91
C HIS A 149 0.05 6.98 -20.59
N HIS A 150 0.91 6.38 -21.44
CA HIS A 150 1.48 5.06 -21.14
C HIS A 150 2.38 5.09 -19.91
N LEU A 151 3.15 6.16 -19.74
CA LEU A 151 3.97 6.37 -18.55
C LEU A 151 3.12 6.46 -17.27
N LEU A 152 2.04 7.25 -17.29
CA LEU A 152 1.16 7.44 -16.14
C LEU A 152 0.35 6.18 -15.82
N ILE A 153 -0.06 5.40 -16.82
CA ILE A 153 -0.70 4.09 -16.61
C ILE A 153 0.28 3.12 -15.95
N ALA A 154 1.52 3.06 -16.43
CA ALA A 154 2.57 2.23 -15.82
C ALA A 154 2.82 2.64 -14.36
N GLN A 155 2.92 3.94 -14.08
CA GLN A 155 3.06 4.48 -12.73
C GLN A 155 1.89 4.11 -11.82
N CYS A 156 0.65 4.21 -12.33
CA CYS A 156 -0.56 3.83 -11.60
C CYS A 156 -0.56 2.35 -11.23
N HIS A 157 -0.19 1.47 -12.17
CA HIS A 157 -0.08 0.04 -11.91
C HIS A 157 0.98 -0.29 -10.85
N ILE A 158 2.16 0.35 -10.94
CA ILE A 158 3.21 0.20 -9.93
C ILE A 158 2.69 0.59 -8.54
N HIS A 159 2.00 1.73 -8.45
CA HIS A 159 1.44 2.21 -7.19
C HIS A 159 0.37 1.26 -6.61
N GLN A 160 -0.53 0.75 -7.46
CA GLN A 160 -1.57 -0.19 -7.03
C GLN A 160 -0.98 -1.49 -6.49
N LEU A 161 0.02 -2.05 -7.19
CA LEU A 161 0.65 -3.30 -6.77
C LEU A 161 1.42 -3.13 -5.46
N ALA A 162 2.14 -2.01 -5.30
CA ALA A 162 2.82 -1.68 -4.05
C ALA A 162 1.83 -1.53 -2.88
N SER A 163 0.71 -0.83 -3.11
CA SER A 163 -0.33 -0.64 -2.09
C SER A 163 -0.98 -1.96 -1.66
N ASN A 164 -1.29 -2.85 -2.61
CA ASN A 164 -1.85 -4.17 -2.32
C ASN A 164 -0.89 -5.03 -1.50
N LEU A 165 0.39 -5.10 -1.91
CA LEU A 165 1.41 -5.86 -1.19
C LEU A 165 1.60 -5.34 0.23
N LEU A 166 1.66 -4.02 0.41
CA LEU A 166 1.74 -3.42 1.74
C LEU A 166 0.53 -3.80 2.59
N HIS A 167 -0.67 -3.77 2.01
CA HIS A 167 -1.88 -4.15 2.74
C HIS A 167 -1.85 -5.61 3.21
N GLU A 168 -1.40 -6.54 2.36
CA GLU A 168 -1.24 -7.95 2.72
C GLU A 168 -0.23 -8.13 3.86
N LEU A 169 0.95 -7.51 3.75
CA LEU A 169 1.97 -7.56 4.80
C LEU A 169 1.48 -6.98 6.13
N TYR A 170 0.74 -5.87 6.09
CA TYR A 170 0.15 -5.30 7.29
C TYR A 170 -0.88 -6.23 7.95
N GLN A 171 -1.71 -6.92 7.16
CA GLN A 171 -2.65 -7.89 7.71
C GLN A 171 -1.97 -9.10 8.34
N GLU A 172 -0.90 -9.61 7.73
CA GLU A 172 -0.11 -10.70 8.31
C GLU A 172 0.57 -10.29 9.62
N LEU A 173 1.17 -9.10 9.63
CA LEU A 173 1.78 -8.54 10.82
C LEU A 173 0.75 -8.39 11.96
N GLU A 174 -0.43 -7.85 11.65
CA GLU A 174 -1.49 -7.66 12.64
C GLU A 174 -1.98 -8.99 13.21
N LYS A 175 -2.16 -10.02 12.36
CA LYS A 175 -2.53 -11.37 12.82
C LYS A 175 -1.47 -11.97 13.73
N ALA A 176 -0.20 -11.88 13.35
CA ALA A 176 0.91 -12.39 14.15
C ALA A 176 1.00 -11.64 15.50
N HIS A 177 0.77 -10.32 15.48
CA HIS A 177 0.73 -9.51 16.70
C HIS A 177 -0.41 -9.95 17.61
N GLN A 178 -1.63 -10.12 17.09
CA GLN A 178 -2.78 -10.61 17.87
C GLN A 178 -2.55 -12.02 18.43
N GLU A 179 -1.90 -12.90 17.68
CA GLU A 179 -1.59 -14.25 18.16
C GLU A 179 -0.54 -14.24 19.28
N LEU A 180 0.46 -13.36 19.20
CA LEU A 180 1.41 -13.11 20.30
C LEU A 180 0.72 -12.52 21.53
N GLU A 181 -0.19 -11.55 21.33
CA GLU A 181 -0.96 -10.96 22.43
C GLU A 181 -1.87 -11.99 23.11
N LEU A 182 -2.51 -12.87 22.33
CA LEU A 182 -3.32 -13.96 22.86
C LEU A 182 -2.47 -14.96 23.66
N GLN A 183 -1.26 -15.28 23.20
CA GLN A 183 -0.32 -16.12 23.94
C GLN A 183 0.13 -15.46 25.26
N ALA A 184 0.12 -14.13 25.34
CA ALA A 184 0.41 -13.37 26.55
C ALA A 184 -0.81 -13.13 27.46
N SER A 185 -1.92 -13.87 27.29
CA SER A 185 -3.18 -13.68 28.05
C SER A 185 -3.11 -14.06 29.54
N LEU A 186 -2.06 -14.76 29.96
CA LEU A 186 -1.87 -15.19 31.35
C LEU A 186 -0.86 -14.32 32.08
N ASP A 187 -1.05 -14.15 33.39
CA ASP A 187 -0.06 -13.58 34.27
C ASP A 187 1.11 -14.55 34.44
N ALA A 188 2.33 -14.06 34.20
CA ALA A 188 3.53 -14.90 34.18
C ALA A 188 3.81 -15.60 35.52
N LEU A 189 3.43 -14.98 36.65
CA LEU A 189 3.70 -15.52 37.98
C LEU A 189 2.66 -16.58 38.38
N THR A 190 1.39 -16.29 38.17
CA THR A 190 0.26 -17.05 38.72
C THR A 190 -0.42 -17.98 37.72
N GLN A 191 -0.19 -17.78 36.42
CA GLN A 191 -0.81 -18.51 35.32
C GLN A 191 -2.35 -18.42 35.26
N VAL A 192 -2.96 -17.51 36.04
CA VAL A 192 -4.35 -17.07 35.83
C VAL A 192 -4.38 -15.94 34.79
N ALA A 193 -5.55 -15.52 34.34
CA ALA A 193 -5.66 -14.44 33.37
C ALA A 193 -4.97 -13.16 33.88
N ASN A 194 -4.35 -12.39 32.99
CA ASN A 194 -3.83 -11.08 33.37
C ASN A 194 -4.95 -10.02 33.38
N ARG A 195 -4.63 -8.81 33.84
CA ARG A 195 -5.58 -7.68 33.87
C ARG A 195 -6.21 -7.36 32.51
N ARG A 196 -5.43 -7.43 31.42
CA ARG A 196 -5.94 -7.15 30.07
C ARG A 196 -7.02 -8.17 29.67
N THR A 197 -6.74 -9.45 29.85
CA THR A 197 -7.69 -10.54 29.62
C THR A 197 -8.94 -10.38 30.48
N PHE A 198 -8.79 -9.92 31.73
CA PHE A 198 -9.94 -9.57 32.58
C PHE A 198 -10.79 -8.44 32.00
N ASP A 199 -10.18 -7.32 31.60
CA ASP A 199 -10.90 -6.15 31.08
C ASP A 199 -11.66 -6.50 29.79
N GLU A 200 -11.01 -7.22 28.87
CA GLU A 200 -11.60 -7.70 27.61
C GLU A 200 -12.76 -8.67 27.86
N TYR A 201 -12.55 -9.66 28.73
CA TYR A 201 -13.58 -10.65 29.06
C TYR A 201 -14.78 -10.01 29.76
N LEU A 202 -14.54 -9.11 30.70
CA LEU A 202 -15.61 -8.41 31.40
C LEU A 202 -16.46 -7.57 30.44
N ALA A 203 -15.83 -6.85 29.50
CA ALA A 203 -16.56 -6.08 28.48
C ALA A 203 -17.44 -6.98 27.60
N GLN A 204 -16.91 -8.13 27.17
CA GLN A 204 -17.65 -9.13 26.39
C GLN A 204 -18.85 -9.69 27.17
N GLN A 205 -18.62 -10.15 28.40
CA GLN A 205 -19.66 -10.75 29.23
C GLN A 205 -20.71 -9.72 29.65
N TRP A 206 -20.32 -8.47 29.92
CA TRP A 206 -21.27 -7.40 30.22
C TRP A 206 -22.28 -7.21 29.09
N LEU A 207 -21.80 -7.12 27.84
CA LEU A 207 -22.67 -6.99 26.66
C LEU A 207 -23.59 -8.21 26.51
N GLN A 208 -23.06 -9.41 26.71
CA GLN A 208 -23.82 -10.65 26.59
C GLN A 208 -24.91 -10.76 27.67
N MET A 209 -24.56 -10.52 28.94
CA MET A 209 -25.47 -10.64 30.08
C MET A 209 -26.57 -9.58 30.02
N SER A 210 -26.25 -8.36 29.57
CA SER A 210 -27.23 -7.31 29.32
C SER A 210 -28.29 -7.74 28.28
N LYS A 211 -27.87 -8.35 27.17
CA LYS A 211 -28.81 -8.88 26.15
C LYS A 211 -29.67 -10.04 26.68
N GLN A 212 -29.08 -10.89 27.52
CA GLN A 212 -29.75 -12.06 28.10
C GLN A 212 -30.58 -11.73 29.35
N GLN A 213 -30.59 -10.46 29.80
CA GLN A 213 -31.18 -10.04 31.07
C GLN A 213 -30.76 -10.96 32.24
N SER A 214 -29.50 -11.37 32.24
CA SER A 214 -28.91 -12.27 33.23
C SER A 214 -27.94 -11.51 34.14
N PRO A 215 -27.79 -11.90 35.41
CA PRO A 215 -26.87 -11.21 36.31
C PRO A 215 -25.42 -11.49 35.94
N ILE A 216 -24.53 -10.56 36.30
CA ILE A 216 -23.07 -10.74 36.30
C ILE A 216 -22.54 -10.20 37.61
N SER A 217 -21.68 -10.96 38.28
CA SER A 217 -21.01 -10.54 39.52
C SER A 217 -19.51 -10.48 39.32
N ILE A 218 -18.87 -9.55 40.03
CA ILE A 218 -17.42 -9.37 40.02
C ILE A 218 -16.95 -9.33 41.46
N ILE A 219 -15.88 -10.07 41.76
CA ILE A 219 -15.22 -10.03 43.07
C ILE A 219 -13.84 -9.42 42.86
N MET A 220 -13.54 -8.39 43.65
CA MET A 220 -12.20 -7.82 43.79
C MET A 220 -11.62 -8.30 45.12
N ALA A 221 -10.45 -8.91 45.09
CA ALA A 221 -9.77 -9.44 46.26
C ALA A 221 -8.35 -8.89 46.35
N ASP A 222 -7.90 -8.59 47.56
CA ASP A 222 -6.55 -8.10 47.86
C ASP A 222 -5.94 -8.98 48.97
N ILE A 223 -4.62 -9.20 48.95
CA ILE A 223 -3.94 -9.95 50.03
C ILE A 223 -3.59 -8.98 51.15
N ASP A 224 -4.31 -9.12 52.27
CA ASP A 224 -4.09 -8.30 53.46
C ASP A 224 -2.63 -8.35 53.95
N CYS A 225 -2.09 -7.18 54.32
CA CYS A 225 -0.76 -7.02 54.90
C CYS A 225 0.40 -7.58 54.04
N PHE A 226 0.22 -7.72 52.71
CA PHE A 226 1.21 -8.35 51.83
C PHE A 226 2.59 -7.67 51.84
N LYS A 227 2.63 -6.33 51.89
CA LYS A 227 3.89 -5.59 52.04
C LYS A 227 4.68 -5.99 53.29
N GLY A 228 4.02 -6.11 54.44
CA GLY A 228 4.66 -6.52 55.69
C GLY A 228 5.17 -7.97 55.64
N TYR A 229 4.45 -8.85 54.94
CA TYR A 229 4.89 -10.21 54.67
C TYR A 229 6.16 -10.23 53.80
N ASN A 230 6.19 -9.46 52.72
CA ASN A 230 7.36 -9.33 51.84
C ASN A 230 8.58 -8.76 52.57
N ASP A 231 8.38 -7.73 53.39
CA ASP A 231 9.45 -7.10 54.17
C ASP A 231 10.07 -8.09 55.19
N THR A 232 9.26 -9.03 55.69
CA THR A 232 9.69 -10.03 56.69
C THR A 232 10.34 -11.27 56.06
N TYR A 233 9.76 -11.79 54.97
CA TYR A 233 10.13 -13.10 54.39
C TYR A 233 10.81 -13.00 53.03
N GLY A 234 10.91 -11.79 52.47
CA GLY A 234 11.50 -11.51 51.16
C GLY A 234 10.55 -11.77 49.99
N HIS A 235 10.84 -11.11 48.86
CA HIS A 235 10.02 -11.16 47.65
C HIS A 235 9.79 -12.56 47.10
N GLN A 236 10.77 -13.47 47.20
CA GLN A 236 10.62 -14.84 46.72
C GLN A 236 9.54 -15.62 47.49
N ALA A 237 9.41 -15.38 48.80
CA ALA A 237 8.35 -15.93 49.62
C ALA A 237 6.99 -15.28 49.29
N GLY A 238 7.00 -13.98 49.00
CA GLY A 238 5.86 -13.23 48.47
C GLY A 238 5.30 -13.83 47.18
N ASP A 239 6.16 -14.05 46.20
CA ASP A 239 5.80 -14.67 44.92
C ASP A 239 5.15 -16.05 45.09
N ASN A 240 5.68 -16.86 46.01
CA ASN A 240 5.09 -18.16 46.34
C ASN A 240 3.73 -18.02 47.02
N CYS A 241 3.56 -17.02 47.91
CA CYS A 241 2.27 -16.69 48.51
C CYS A 241 1.24 -16.32 47.44
N ILE A 242 1.58 -15.40 46.53
CA ILE A 242 0.71 -14.99 45.42
C ILE A 242 0.31 -16.19 44.56
N LYS A 243 1.25 -17.08 44.21
CA LYS A 243 0.96 -18.31 43.46
C LYS A 243 -0.04 -19.22 44.19
N GLN A 244 0.14 -19.41 45.49
CA GLN A 244 -0.75 -20.25 46.29
C GLN A 244 -2.15 -19.66 46.41
N VAL A 245 -2.24 -18.34 46.60
CA VAL A 245 -3.53 -17.62 46.63
C VAL A 245 -4.24 -17.75 45.28
N ALA A 246 -3.53 -17.51 44.17
CA ALA A 246 -4.11 -17.66 42.83
C ALA A 246 -4.65 -19.07 42.58
N LEU A 247 -3.89 -20.10 42.98
CA LEU A 247 -4.31 -21.50 42.88
C LEU A 247 -5.56 -21.77 43.73
N ALA A 248 -5.59 -21.28 44.97
CA ALA A 248 -6.71 -21.48 45.89
C ALA A 248 -8.00 -20.81 45.36
N ILE A 249 -7.90 -19.57 44.87
CA ILE A 249 -9.03 -18.85 44.26
C ILE A 249 -9.53 -19.62 43.05
N ASN A 250 -8.64 -20.03 42.15
CA ASN A 250 -9.01 -20.76 40.95
C ASN A 250 -9.70 -22.09 41.29
N GLN A 251 -9.18 -22.85 42.25
CA GLN A 251 -9.81 -24.09 42.71
C GLN A 251 -11.19 -23.85 43.33
N ALA A 252 -11.35 -22.82 44.16
CA ALA A 252 -12.63 -22.48 44.78
C ALA A 252 -13.70 -22.15 43.72
N VAL A 253 -13.35 -21.31 42.74
CA VAL A 253 -14.26 -20.92 41.65
C VAL A 253 -14.67 -22.14 40.80
N GLN A 254 -13.74 -23.07 40.56
CA GLN A 254 -13.98 -24.28 39.78
C GLN A 254 -14.87 -25.31 40.51
N MET A 255 -14.79 -25.39 41.85
CA MET A 255 -15.53 -26.35 42.66
C MET A 255 -16.94 -25.89 43.04
N SER A 256 -17.13 -24.61 43.35
CA SER A 256 -18.39 -24.12 43.94
C SER A 256 -19.52 -23.89 42.92
N LEU A 257 -19.21 -23.78 41.63
CA LEU A 257 -20.17 -23.24 40.65
C LEU A 257 -20.48 -24.25 39.53
N LYS A 258 -21.75 -24.69 39.45
CA LYS A 258 -22.28 -25.63 38.43
C LYS A 258 -22.09 -25.15 36.98
N THR A 259 -21.75 -23.87 36.76
CA THR A 259 -21.61 -23.21 35.45
C THR A 259 -20.14 -22.89 35.13
N ASN A 260 -19.24 -23.83 35.43
CA ASN A 260 -17.79 -23.66 35.48
C ASN A 260 -17.11 -23.13 34.19
N LYS A 261 -17.76 -23.21 33.03
CA LYS A 261 -17.13 -22.87 31.74
C LYS A 261 -17.03 -21.37 31.44
N GLU A 262 -17.74 -20.51 32.17
CA GLU A 262 -17.81 -19.07 31.91
C GLU A 262 -17.21 -18.22 33.05
N ASN A 263 -16.63 -18.82 34.08
CA ASN A 263 -15.98 -18.06 35.14
C ASN A 263 -14.54 -17.71 34.75
N LEU A 264 -14.08 -16.50 35.08
CA LEU A 264 -12.69 -16.08 34.86
C LEU A 264 -12.06 -15.66 36.18
N VAL A 265 -10.86 -16.16 36.46
CA VAL A 265 -10.00 -15.66 37.53
C VAL A 265 -8.81 -14.96 36.90
N ALA A 266 -8.50 -13.76 37.38
CA ALA A 266 -7.40 -12.96 36.89
C ALA A 266 -6.61 -12.30 38.01
N ARG A 267 -5.33 -12.02 37.76
CA ARG A 267 -4.52 -11.14 38.61
C ARG A 267 -4.64 -9.71 38.08
N TYR A 268 -5.22 -8.84 38.89
CA TYR A 268 -5.49 -7.45 38.50
C TYR A 268 -4.22 -6.59 38.60
N GLY A 269 -3.36 -6.84 39.59
CA GLY A 269 -2.05 -6.21 39.70
C GLY A 269 -1.43 -6.41 41.08
N GLY A 270 -0.11 -6.61 41.17
CA GLY A 270 0.55 -6.83 42.47
C GLY A 270 -0.05 -8.02 43.21
N GLU A 271 -0.67 -7.77 44.35
CA GLU A 271 -1.38 -8.72 45.21
C GLU A 271 -2.91 -8.78 44.98
N GLU A 272 -3.43 -7.98 44.04
CA GLU A 272 -4.85 -7.90 43.73
C GLU A 272 -5.30 -8.95 42.70
N PHE A 273 -6.44 -9.57 42.95
CA PHE A 273 -7.12 -10.54 42.09
C PHE A 273 -8.54 -10.08 41.77
N SER A 274 -9.01 -10.48 40.59
CA SER A 274 -10.38 -10.25 40.15
C SER A 274 -11.00 -11.55 39.65
N ILE A 275 -12.29 -11.73 39.95
CA ILE A 275 -13.06 -12.90 39.53
C ILE A 275 -14.33 -12.40 38.84
N VAL A 276 -14.57 -12.88 37.61
CA VAL A 276 -15.79 -12.59 36.85
C VAL A 276 -16.69 -13.81 36.88
N LEU A 277 -17.93 -13.61 37.33
CA LEU A 277 -18.94 -14.65 37.54
C LEU A 277 -20.22 -14.33 36.74
N PRO A 278 -20.29 -14.73 35.46
CA PRO A 278 -21.50 -14.59 34.66
C PRO A 278 -22.64 -15.46 35.19
N LYS A 279 -23.88 -14.99 35.03
CA LYS A 279 -25.12 -15.66 35.45
C LYS A 279 -25.23 -15.94 36.96
N ILE A 280 -24.41 -15.28 37.77
CA ILE A 280 -24.39 -15.41 39.23
C ILE A 280 -24.76 -14.05 39.82
N ASN A 281 -25.72 -14.03 40.74
CA ASN A 281 -26.12 -12.82 41.46
C ASN A 281 -25.17 -12.54 42.65
N ALA A 282 -25.26 -11.34 43.22
CA ALA A 282 -24.34 -10.91 44.26
C ALA A 282 -24.40 -11.75 45.56
N VAL A 283 -25.55 -12.34 45.89
CA VAL A 283 -25.72 -13.16 47.11
C VAL A 283 -25.02 -14.51 46.93
N ASP A 284 -25.25 -15.15 45.78
CA ASP A 284 -24.63 -16.43 45.45
C ASP A 284 -23.12 -16.29 45.21
N ALA A 285 -22.64 -15.11 44.79
CA ALA A 285 -21.22 -14.85 44.58
C ALA A 285 -20.39 -14.86 45.87
N VAL A 286 -20.99 -14.54 47.02
CA VAL A 286 -20.30 -14.41 48.32
C VAL A 286 -20.59 -15.58 49.27
N SER A 287 -21.44 -16.53 48.87
CA SER A 287 -21.84 -17.70 49.65
C SER A 287 -20.87 -18.87 49.45
#